data_AF-A0A842TUZ1-F1
#
_entry.id   AF-A0A842TUZ1-F1
#
_cell.length_a   1.000
_cell.length_b   1.000
_cell.length_c   1.000
_cell.angle_alpha   90.00
_cell.angle_beta   90.00
_cell.angle_gamma   90.00
#
_symmetry.space_group_name_H-M   'P 1'
#
loop_
_entity.id
_entity.type
_entity.pdbx_description
1 polymer ?
#
loop_
_entity_poly.entity_id
_entity_poly.type
_entity_poly.pdbx_seq_one_letter_code
_entity_poly.pdbx_strand_id
1 'polypeptide(L)'
;MKNKTKKPRNRKTSKKAMILYYIVIPGFIIGLAYFFVATFYSSAIDPEQEKFDFTGKLSLIVLQAKEEAENTLLYIDQSASLAAQQALLDLSERGGSHSTSKMIDGHKIWNLGKQTDYPDYHEEFKKHFNSHFKNYLSAYPEQELSADIYDVSVSGDEILGLASEELKTPIFPDSKKIGGTEISYASIGRYIVKPDFKAKLRADLEQEFDSLIGDADSILINCRGSEDPEQCVKDNKPDHLKYTRGTADNFFLFNKTTSTMLLDKNMELKPLTYRFALFLPPK
;
A
#
# COMPACT_ATOMS: atom_id res chain seq x y z
N MET A 1 40.90 78.17 16.83
CA MET A 1 39.48 77.70 16.78
C MET A 1 38.98 77.53 18.21
N LYS A 2 37.98 78.32 18.65
CA LYS A 2 37.45 78.30 20.04
C LYS A 2 36.19 77.42 20.12
N ASN A 3 36.27 76.32 20.87
CA ASN A 3 35.15 75.43 21.19
C ASN A 3 34.16 76.14 22.13
N LYS A 4 32.91 76.32 21.69
CA LYS A 4 31.80 76.78 22.54
C LYS A 4 31.17 75.57 23.25
N THR A 5 31.51 75.38 24.51
CA THR A 5 30.82 74.47 25.43
C THR A 5 29.41 74.99 25.70
N LYS A 6 28.38 74.26 25.23
CA LYS A 6 26.97 74.53 25.54
C LYS A 6 26.70 74.17 27.01
N LYS A 7 26.30 75.17 27.78
CA LYS A 7 25.88 75.07 29.19
C LYS A 7 24.64 74.17 29.30
N PRO A 8 24.59 73.18 30.22
CA PRO A 8 23.42 72.33 30.40
C PRO A 8 22.22 73.15 30.88
N ARG A 9 21.12 73.06 30.13
CA ARG A 9 19.85 73.75 30.42
C ARG A 9 19.15 72.96 31.53
N ASN A 10 19.14 73.51 32.74
CA ASN A 10 18.56 72.89 33.92
C ASN A 10 17.04 72.75 33.74
N ARG A 11 16.58 71.52 33.46
CA ARG A 11 15.18 71.20 33.15
C ARG A 11 14.40 71.17 34.47
N LYS A 12 13.75 72.28 34.84
CA LYS A 12 12.82 72.35 35.98
C LYS A 12 11.72 71.31 35.77
N THR A 13 11.79 70.18 36.46
CA THR A 13 10.70 69.20 36.54
C THR A 13 9.53 69.88 37.25
N SER A 14 8.40 70.03 36.55
CA SER A 14 7.22 70.66 37.15
C SER A 14 6.68 69.74 38.25
N LYS A 15 6.54 70.25 39.48
CA LYS A 15 6.02 69.48 40.63
C LYS A 15 4.63 68.88 40.38
N LYS A 16 3.88 69.42 39.41
CA LYS A 16 2.58 68.91 38.97
C LYS A 16 2.66 67.57 38.25
N ALA A 17 3.76 67.29 37.55
CA ALA A 17 3.97 65.99 36.89
C ALA A 17 4.22 64.87 37.90
N MET A 18 4.86 65.15 39.05
CA MET A 18 5.09 64.15 40.10
C MET A 18 3.79 63.57 40.66
N ILE A 19 2.77 64.40 40.89
CA ILE A 19 1.48 63.96 41.42
C ILE A 19 0.79 62.98 40.47
N LEU A 20 0.89 63.21 39.16
CA LEU A 20 0.35 62.31 38.14
C LEU A 20 1.02 60.93 38.19
N TYR A 21 2.35 60.87 38.36
CA TYR A 21 3.08 59.59 38.46
C TYR A 21 2.67 58.76 39.68
N TYR A 22 2.42 59.40 40.82
CA TYR A 22 2.01 58.71 42.04
C TYR A 22 0.61 58.08 41.95
N ILE A 23 -0.24 58.54 41.03
CA ILE A 23 -1.58 57.96 40.82
C ILE A 23 -1.55 56.94 39.68
N VAL A 24 -0.86 57.25 38.57
CA VAL A 24 -0.86 56.43 37.36
C VAL A 24 -0.08 55.13 37.55
N ILE A 25 1.08 55.16 38.22
CA ILE A 25 1.93 53.96 38.37
C ILE A 25 1.23 52.89 39.24
N PRO A 26 0.68 53.20 40.43
CA PRO A 26 -0.06 52.20 41.21
C PRO A 26 -1.31 51.71 40.50
N GLY A 27 -2.04 52.60 39.82
CA GLY A 27 -3.21 52.21 39.03
C GLY A 27 -2.87 51.23 37.91
N PHE A 28 -1.72 51.41 37.23
CA PHE A 28 -1.24 50.49 36.21
C PHE A 28 -0.83 49.13 36.78
N ILE A 29 -0.14 49.12 37.94
CA ILE A 29 0.24 47.86 38.62
C ILE A 29 -0.99 47.09 39.09
N ILE A 30 -1.98 47.78 39.67
CA ILE A 30 -3.26 47.18 40.08
C ILE A 30 -4.02 46.66 38.85
N GLY A 31 -4.04 47.41 37.75
CA GLY A 31 -4.65 46.99 36.49
C GLY A 31 -3.99 45.74 35.90
N LEU A 32 -2.66 45.63 35.94
CA LEU A 32 -1.94 44.44 35.51
C LEU A 32 -2.21 43.25 36.43
N ALA A 33 -2.20 43.45 37.75
CA ALA A 33 -2.51 42.40 38.72
C ALA A 33 -3.96 41.91 38.54
N TYR A 34 -4.91 42.82 38.34
CA TYR A 34 -6.31 42.46 38.07
C TYR A 34 -6.45 41.73 36.73
N PHE A 35 -5.78 42.21 35.66
CA PHE A 35 -5.79 41.53 34.37
C PHE A 35 -5.24 40.11 34.48
N PHE A 36 -4.15 39.93 35.24
CA PHE A 36 -3.53 38.62 35.49
C PHE A 36 -4.37 37.73 36.41
N VAL A 37 -5.18 38.29 37.31
CA VAL A 37 -6.09 37.52 38.20
C VAL A 37 -7.40 37.18 37.50
N ALA A 38 -8.05 38.11 36.78
CA ALA A 38 -8.84 37.77 35.58
C ALA A 38 -7.92 37.06 34.58
N THR A 39 -8.21 36.72 33.33
CA THR A 39 -7.36 35.75 32.58
C THR A 39 -7.04 34.43 33.32
N PHE A 40 -6.12 34.33 34.28
CA PHE A 40 -5.74 33.10 34.99
C PHE A 40 -6.81 32.53 35.94
N TYR A 41 -7.53 33.31 36.76
CA TYR A 41 -8.64 32.74 37.55
C TYR A 41 -9.91 32.55 36.73
N SER A 42 -10.14 33.36 35.70
CA SER A 42 -11.26 33.13 34.79
C SER A 42 -11.07 31.94 33.86
N SER A 43 -9.84 31.42 33.73
CA SER A 43 -9.58 30.11 33.09
C SER A 43 -9.75 28.93 34.06
N ALA A 44 -10.15 29.17 35.31
CA ALA A 44 -10.63 28.13 36.24
C ALA A 44 -12.17 27.98 36.21
N ILE A 45 -12.85 28.56 35.22
CA ILE A 45 -14.31 28.58 35.10
C ILE A 45 -14.77 27.42 34.20
N ASP A 46 -15.58 26.54 34.81
CA ASP A 46 -16.36 25.41 34.29
C ASP A 46 -15.65 24.28 33.50
N PRO A 47 -15.47 23.09 34.10
CA PRO A 47 -14.99 21.89 33.38
C PRO A 47 -15.94 21.41 32.28
N GLU A 48 -17.17 21.93 32.21
CA GLU A 48 -18.10 21.64 31.11
C GLU A 48 -17.91 22.54 29.87
N GLN A 49 -17.36 23.76 30.00
CA GLN A 49 -17.04 24.63 28.85
C GLN A 49 -15.65 24.36 28.26
N GLU A 50 -14.71 23.78 29.03
CA GLU A 50 -13.43 23.27 28.50
C GLU A 50 -13.61 22.17 27.44
N LYS A 51 -14.79 21.53 27.34
CA LYS A 51 -15.03 20.49 26.32
C LYS A 51 -14.93 20.99 24.89
N PHE A 52 -15.08 22.30 24.65
CA PHE A 52 -15.11 22.86 23.29
C PHE A 52 -14.43 24.22 23.12
N ASP A 53 -13.57 24.65 24.05
CA ASP A 53 -12.70 25.82 23.81
C ASP A 53 -11.52 25.40 22.92
N PHE A 54 -11.86 25.11 21.66
CA PHE A 54 -11.16 24.24 20.71
C PHE A 54 -10.91 24.93 19.36
N THR A 55 -10.81 26.27 19.33
CA THR A 55 -10.56 27.00 18.08
C THR A 55 -9.17 26.64 17.52
N GLY A 56 -9.10 25.64 16.64
CA GLY A 56 -7.88 25.12 15.99
C GLY A 56 -7.48 23.69 16.37
N LYS A 57 -7.74 23.24 17.61
CA LYS A 57 -7.38 21.88 18.04
C LYS A 57 -8.22 20.80 17.34
N LEU A 58 -9.51 21.06 17.12
CA LEU A 58 -10.39 20.10 16.44
C LEU A 58 -9.92 19.86 15.01
N SER A 59 -9.54 20.93 14.29
CA SER A 59 -8.96 20.79 12.95
C SER A 59 -7.66 19.99 12.96
N LEU A 60 -6.81 20.12 13.98
CA LEU A 60 -5.58 19.33 14.07
C LEU A 60 -5.86 17.84 14.29
N ILE A 61 -6.81 17.50 15.18
CA ILE A 61 -7.18 16.10 15.42
C ILE A 61 -7.83 15.47 14.18
N VAL A 62 -8.69 16.22 13.48
CA VAL A 62 -9.26 15.76 12.21
C VAL A 62 -8.17 15.54 11.16
N LEU A 63 -7.17 16.42 11.10
CA LEU A 63 -6.01 16.26 10.21
C LEU A 63 -5.19 15.01 10.55
N GLN A 64 -4.99 14.70 11.84
CA GLN A 64 -4.30 13.47 12.27
C GLN A 64 -5.08 12.21 11.87
N ALA A 65 -6.39 12.18 12.12
CA ALA A 65 -7.22 11.04 11.71
C ALA A 65 -7.23 10.85 10.19
N LYS A 66 -7.19 11.96 9.43
CA LYS A 66 -7.03 11.94 7.98
C LYS A 66 -5.66 11.36 7.59
N GLU A 67 -4.58 11.80 8.21
CA GLU A 67 -3.21 11.33 7.93
C GLU A 67 -3.08 9.83 8.21
N GLU A 68 -3.64 9.34 9.31
CA GLU A 68 -3.70 7.91 9.65
C GLU A 68 -4.48 7.11 8.60
N ALA A 69 -5.62 7.63 8.13
CA ALA A 69 -6.38 7.02 7.05
C ALA A 69 -5.58 7.00 5.73
N GLU A 70 -4.89 8.09 5.37
CA GLU A 70 -4.04 8.15 4.17
C GLU A 70 -2.86 7.17 4.25
N ASN A 71 -2.24 7.01 5.42
CA ASN A 71 -1.19 6.02 5.64
C ASN A 71 -1.72 4.59 5.48
N THR A 72 -2.93 4.32 5.99
CA THR A 72 -3.59 3.02 5.81
C THR A 72 -3.90 2.73 4.34
N LEU A 73 -4.40 3.72 3.59
CA LEU A 73 -4.63 3.58 2.14
C LEU A 73 -3.33 3.32 1.38
N LEU A 74 -2.26 4.05 1.71
CA LEU A 74 -0.95 3.83 1.10
C LEU A 74 -0.44 2.41 1.36
N TYR A 75 -0.66 1.89 2.57
CA TYR A 75 -0.29 0.52 2.91
C TYR A 75 -1.07 -0.51 2.09
N ILE A 76 -2.37 -0.28 1.89
CA ILE A 76 -3.24 -1.13 1.06
C ILE A 76 -2.74 -1.15 -0.39
N ASP A 77 -2.44 0.01 -0.98
CA ASP A 77 -1.91 0.14 -2.34
C ASP A 77 -0.57 -0.59 -2.51
N GLN A 78 0.35 -0.42 -1.55
CA GLN A 78 1.63 -1.10 -1.55
C GLN A 78 1.46 -2.62 -1.42
N SER A 79 0.59 -3.05 -0.52
CA SER A 79 0.27 -4.47 -0.30
C SER A 79 -0.32 -5.09 -1.56
N ALA A 80 -1.23 -4.40 -2.26
CA ALA A 80 -1.80 -4.85 -3.52
C ALA A 80 -0.73 -4.97 -4.60
N SER A 81 0.16 -3.97 -4.74
CA SER A 81 1.25 -4.00 -5.71
C SER A 81 2.23 -5.16 -5.47
N LEU A 82 2.59 -5.43 -4.22
CA LEU A 82 3.46 -6.56 -3.85
C LEU A 82 2.75 -7.91 -4.06
N ALA A 83 1.49 -8.01 -3.66
CA ALA A 83 0.68 -9.21 -3.88
C ALA A 83 0.55 -9.56 -5.37
N ALA A 84 0.36 -8.55 -6.21
CA ALA A 84 0.28 -8.70 -7.65
C ALA A 84 1.58 -9.24 -8.26
N GLN A 85 2.73 -8.71 -7.85
CA GLN A 85 4.04 -9.17 -8.32
C GLN A 85 4.31 -10.62 -7.88
N GLN A 86 4.06 -10.95 -6.61
CA GLN A 86 4.27 -12.30 -6.11
C GLN A 86 3.28 -13.30 -6.72
N ALA A 87 2.03 -12.89 -6.96
CA ALA A 87 1.05 -13.73 -7.63
C ALA A 87 1.46 -14.06 -9.06
N LEU A 88 1.97 -13.07 -9.80
CA LEU A 88 2.46 -13.26 -11.15
C LEU A 88 3.69 -14.20 -11.20
N LEU A 89 4.64 -14.04 -10.26
CA LEU A 89 5.78 -14.96 -10.12
C LEU A 89 5.34 -16.39 -9.86
N ASP A 90 4.48 -16.59 -8.85
CA ASP A 90 4.01 -17.93 -8.49
C ASP A 90 3.21 -18.58 -9.64
N LEU A 91 2.37 -17.78 -10.32
CA LEU A 91 1.56 -18.24 -11.43
C LEU A 91 2.43 -18.65 -12.62
N SER A 92 3.44 -17.87 -12.98
CA SER A 92 4.33 -18.19 -14.10
C SER A 92 5.18 -19.43 -13.81
N GLU A 93 5.73 -19.55 -12.61
CA GLU A 93 6.57 -20.68 -12.20
C GLU A 93 5.77 -21.99 -12.12
N ARG A 94 4.45 -21.90 -11.92
CA ARG A 94 3.53 -23.04 -11.87
C ARG A 94 2.72 -23.25 -13.16
N GLY A 95 3.13 -22.61 -14.25
CA GLY A 95 2.51 -22.79 -15.57
C GLY A 95 1.05 -22.40 -15.61
N GLY A 96 0.67 -21.31 -14.94
CA GLY A 96 -0.68 -20.75 -14.97
C GLY A 96 -1.65 -21.33 -13.94
N SER A 97 -1.21 -22.20 -13.02
CA SER A 97 -2.09 -22.92 -12.09
C SER A 97 -1.62 -22.82 -10.64
N HIS A 98 -2.54 -22.49 -9.72
CA HIS A 98 -2.34 -22.58 -8.28
C HIS A 98 -2.22 -24.02 -7.80
N SER A 99 -2.98 -24.93 -8.43
CA SER A 99 -2.97 -26.36 -8.11
C SER A 99 -1.64 -27.02 -8.46
N THR A 100 -1.15 -27.86 -7.55
CA THR A 100 0.01 -28.75 -7.75
C THR A 100 -0.33 -30.05 -8.48
N SER A 101 -1.59 -30.23 -8.88
CA SER A 101 -2.01 -31.40 -9.67
C SER A 101 -1.44 -31.36 -11.09
N LYS A 102 -1.20 -32.55 -11.66
CA LYS A 102 -0.70 -32.73 -13.05
C LYS A 102 0.61 -31.97 -13.31
N MET A 103 1.59 -32.18 -12.44
CA MET A 103 2.94 -31.67 -12.64
C MET A 103 3.90 -32.79 -13.03
N ILE A 104 4.89 -32.45 -13.85
CA ILE A 104 6.06 -33.29 -14.13
C ILE A 104 7.32 -32.44 -14.01
N ASP A 105 8.28 -32.90 -13.20
CA ASP A 105 9.54 -32.19 -12.95
C ASP A 105 9.35 -30.70 -12.61
N GLY A 106 8.33 -30.39 -11.80
CA GLY A 106 7.99 -29.02 -11.39
C GLY A 106 7.30 -28.16 -12.47
N HIS A 107 6.96 -28.72 -13.62
CA HIS A 107 6.24 -28.04 -14.71
C HIS A 107 4.80 -28.51 -14.78
N LYS A 108 3.85 -27.58 -14.99
CA LYS A 108 2.44 -27.93 -15.20
C LYS A 108 2.24 -28.56 -16.57
N ILE A 109 1.57 -29.70 -16.61
CA ILE A 109 1.22 -30.38 -17.86
C ILE A 109 0.03 -29.65 -18.49
N TRP A 110 0.21 -29.12 -19.70
CA TRP A 110 -0.85 -28.41 -20.45
C TRP A 110 -1.61 -29.31 -21.42
N ASN A 111 -1.12 -30.52 -21.70
CA ASN A 111 -1.85 -31.48 -22.51
C ASN A 111 -1.57 -32.92 -22.09
N LEU A 112 -2.58 -33.78 -22.23
CA LEU A 112 -2.47 -35.22 -22.05
C LEU A 112 -3.16 -35.93 -23.22
N GLY A 113 -2.38 -36.61 -24.04
CA GLY A 113 -2.88 -37.24 -25.27
C GLY A 113 -3.50 -36.20 -26.22
N LYS A 114 -4.80 -36.35 -26.52
CA LYS A 114 -5.54 -35.45 -27.41
C LYS A 114 -6.19 -34.25 -26.71
N GLN A 115 -6.24 -34.25 -25.38
CA GLN A 115 -6.90 -33.21 -24.61
C GLN A 115 -5.89 -32.12 -24.21
N THR A 116 -6.22 -30.87 -24.48
CA THR A 116 -5.57 -29.69 -23.91
C THR A 116 -6.25 -29.34 -22.57
N ASP A 117 -5.44 -28.89 -21.62
CA ASP A 117 -5.84 -28.57 -20.24
C ASP A 117 -5.12 -27.29 -19.82
N TYR A 118 -5.31 -26.23 -20.59
CA TYR A 118 -4.80 -24.90 -20.24
C TYR A 118 -5.53 -24.39 -19.00
N PRO A 119 -4.82 -23.88 -17.99
CA PRO A 119 -5.48 -23.32 -16.81
C PRO A 119 -6.17 -22.00 -17.14
N ASP A 120 -7.26 -21.71 -16.42
CA ASP A 120 -7.86 -20.37 -16.38
C ASP A 120 -6.95 -19.45 -15.57
N TYR A 121 -5.95 -18.88 -16.23
CA TYR A 121 -4.92 -18.09 -15.58
C TYR A 121 -5.48 -16.83 -14.90
N HIS A 122 -6.66 -16.33 -15.27
CA HIS A 122 -7.30 -15.20 -14.59
C HIS A 122 -7.79 -15.61 -13.19
N GLU A 123 -8.53 -16.70 -13.10
CA GLU A 123 -9.03 -17.20 -11.82
C GLU A 123 -7.89 -17.73 -10.94
N GLU A 124 -6.89 -18.38 -11.54
CA GLU A 124 -5.70 -18.85 -10.82
C GLU A 124 -4.84 -17.67 -10.32
N PHE A 125 -4.71 -16.59 -11.10
CA PHE A 125 -4.07 -15.35 -10.66
C PHE A 125 -4.77 -14.77 -9.43
N LYS A 126 -6.11 -14.61 -9.48
CA LYS A 126 -6.89 -14.06 -8.36
C LYS A 126 -6.68 -14.86 -7.07
N LYS A 127 -6.63 -16.19 -7.15
CA LYS A 127 -6.34 -17.06 -6.00
C LYS A 127 -4.97 -16.75 -5.38
N HIS A 128 -3.92 -16.66 -6.21
CA HIS A 128 -2.59 -16.28 -5.74
C HIS A 128 -2.55 -14.87 -5.16
N PHE A 129 -3.16 -13.89 -5.85
CA PHE A 129 -3.24 -12.51 -5.41
C PHE A 129 -3.90 -12.40 -4.05
N ASN A 130 -5.11 -12.95 -3.88
CA ASN A 130 -5.86 -12.87 -2.64
C ASN A 130 -5.09 -13.52 -1.47
N SER A 131 -4.40 -14.63 -1.73
CA SER A 131 -3.55 -15.27 -0.73
C SER A 131 -2.41 -14.36 -0.26
N HIS A 132 -1.70 -13.71 -1.17
CA HIS A 132 -0.59 -12.81 -0.83
C HIS A 132 -1.08 -11.50 -0.22
N PHE A 133 -2.14 -10.93 -0.77
CA PHE A 133 -2.74 -9.68 -0.31
C PHE A 133 -3.23 -9.81 1.13
N LYS A 134 -3.90 -10.92 1.47
CA LYS A 134 -4.30 -11.24 2.85
C LYS A 134 -3.11 -11.30 3.80
N ASN A 135 -2.00 -11.92 3.38
CA ASN A 135 -0.80 -11.99 4.19
C ASN A 135 -0.19 -10.61 4.44
N TYR A 136 -0.10 -9.76 3.41
CA TYR A 136 0.41 -8.39 3.57
C TYR A 136 -0.51 -7.56 4.46
N LEU A 137 -1.82 -7.54 4.21
CA LEU A 137 -2.77 -6.78 5.04
C LEU A 137 -2.74 -7.19 6.52
N SER A 138 -2.55 -8.48 6.81
CA SER A 138 -2.48 -8.99 8.19
C SER A 138 -1.27 -8.49 8.99
N ALA A 139 -0.26 -7.94 8.32
CA ALA A 139 0.93 -7.39 8.96
C ALA A 139 0.77 -5.92 9.38
N TYR A 140 -0.36 -5.27 9.06
CA TYR A 140 -0.64 -3.90 9.49
C TYR A 140 -1.01 -3.87 10.98
N PRO A 141 -0.26 -3.17 11.85
CA PRO A 141 -0.40 -3.31 13.30
C PRO A 141 -1.53 -2.48 13.91
N GLU A 142 -2.00 -1.43 13.22
CA GLU A 142 -2.89 -0.42 13.81
C GLU A 142 -4.38 -0.72 13.59
N GLN A 143 -4.70 -1.51 12.56
CA GLN A 143 -6.09 -1.79 12.18
C GLN A 143 -6.25 -3.21 11.62
N GLU A 144 -7.33 -3.88 12.02
CA GLU A 144 -7.72 -5.16 11.42
C GLU A 144 -8.23 -4.91 9.99
N LEU A 145 -7.32 -5.01 9.02
CA LEU A 145 -7.64 -4.97 7.60
C LEU A 145 -7.97 -6.39 7.13
N SER A 146 -9.13 -6.56 6.51
CA SER A 146 -9.53 -7.84 5.90
C SER A 146 -9.41 -7.77 4.39
N ALA A 147 -8.78 -8.76 3.77
CA ALA A 147 -8.77 -8.91 2.32
C ALA A 147 -10.15 -9.34 1.77
N ASP A 148 -11.02 -9.88 2.62
CA ASP A 148 -12.29 -10.47 2.19
C ASP A 148 -13.35 -9.41 1.83
N ILE A 149 -13.10 -8.12 2.11
CA ILE A 149 -13.99 -7.00 1.75
C ILE A 149 -13.77 -6.51 0.31
N TYR A 150 -12.79 -7.05 -0.43
CA TYR A 150 -12.43 -6.55 -1.75
C TYR A 150 -12.97 -7.45 -2.86
N ASP A 151 -13.70 -6.85 -3.80
CA ASP A 151 -13.98 -7.45 -5.09
C ASP A 151 -12.83 -7.14 -6.06
N VAL A 152 -12.06 -8.17 -6.42
CA VAL A 152 -10.84 -8.04 -7.21
C VAL A 152 -11.09 -8.43 -8.66
N SER A 153 -10.85 -7.48 -9.55
CA SER A 153 -10.89 -7.67 -11.00
C SER A 153 -9.52 -7.41 -11.62
N VAL A 154 -9.23 -8.13 -12.71
CA VAL A 154 -7.95 -8.06 -13.43
C VAL A 154 -8.27 -7.90 -14.91
N SER A 155 -7.63 -6.95 -15.57
CA SER A 155 -7.77 -6.68 -17.00
C SER A 155 -6.41 -6.25 -17.55
N GLY A 156 -5.83 -7.04 -18.44
CA GLY A 156 -4.49 -6.79 -18.99
C GLY A 156 -3.41 -6.64 -17.91
N ASP A 157 -2.87 -5.43 -17.77
CA ASP A 157 -1.85 -5.06 -16.78
C ASP A 157 -2.40 -4.32 -15.55
N GLU A 158 -3.73 -4.24 -15.37
CA GLU A 158 -4.35 -3.53 -14.25
C GLU A 158 -5.15 -4.45 -13.32
N ILE A 159 -5.08 -4.17 -12.02
CA ILE A 159 -5.85 -4.82 -10.96
C ILE A 159 -6.64 -3.75 -10.24
N LEU A 160 -7.95 -3.96 -10.11
CA LEU A 160 -8.84 -3.09 -9.36
C LEU A 160 -9.44 -3.88 -8.20
N GLY A 161 -9.28 -3.35 -6.99
CA GLY A 161 -9.91 -3.87 -5.78
C GLY A 161 -10.95 -2.88 -5.28
N LEU A 162 -12.23 -3.23 -5.38
CA LEU A 162 -13.33 -2.41 -4.89
C LEU A 162 -13.75 -2.90 -3.51
N ALA A 163 -13.63 -2.05 -2.50
CA ALA A 163 -14.02 -2.36 -1.13
C ALA A 163 -15.54 -2.30 -0.95
N SER A 164 -16.11 -3.34 -0.34
CA SER A 164 -17.52 -3.38 0.06
C SER A 164 -17.80 -2.57 1.34
N GLU A 165 -16.75 -2.27 2.11
CA GLU A 165 -16.83 -1.57 3.38
C GLU A 165 -15.94 -0.32 3.40
N GLU A 166 -16.36 0.67 4.19
CA GLU A 166 -15.59 1.91 4.39
C GLU A 166 -14.56 1.73 5.51
N LEU A 167 -13.38 2.29 5.31
CA LEU A 167 -12.38 2.46 6.35
C LEU A 167 -12.84 3.57 7.30
N LYS A 168 -12.88 3.27 8.60
CA LYS A 168 -13.35 4.19 9.64
C LYS A 168 -12.24 4.43 10.65
N THR A 169 -11.64 5.61 10.59
CA THR A 169 -10.60 6.03 11.54
C THR A 169 -11.24 6.86 12.65
N PRO A 170 -11.19 6.41 13.92
CA PRO A 170 -11.78 7.14 15.03
C PRO A 170 -11.05 8.46 15.28
N ILE A 171 -11.83 9.52 15.53
CA ILE A 171 -11.31 10.83 15.91
C ILE A 171 -11.30 10.89 17.43
N PHE A 172 -10.12 10.86 18.04
CA PHE A 172 -9.94 10.96 19.49
C PHE A 172 -9.43 12.35 19.86
N PRO A 173 -10.07 13.08 20.77
CA PRO A 173 -9.46 14.27 21.32
C PRO A 173 -8.25 13.88 22.16
N ASP A 174 -7.16 14.65 22.03
CA ASP A 174 -5.88 14.42 22.72
C ASP A 174 -6.09 13.91 24.16
N SER A 175 -5.43 12.81 24.52
CA SER A 175 -5.46 12.31 25.88
C SER A 175 -4.81 13.33 26.82
N LYS A 176 -5.59 13.87 27.76
CA LYS A 176 -5.06 14.78 28.78
C LYS A 176 -4.55 13.90 29.93
N LYS A 177 -3.24 13.91 30.17
CA LYS A 177 -2.67 13.32 31.40
C LYS A 177 -2.99 14.23 32.57
N ILE A 178 -3.87 13.79 33.46
CA ILE A 178 -4.19 14.50 34.72
C ILE A 178 -3.64 13.66 35.86
N GLY A 179 -2.64 14.18 36.58
CA GLY A 179 -2.05 13.48 37.73
C GLY A 179 -1.30 12.18 37.39
N GLY A 180 -0.84 12.01 36.15
CA GLY A 180 -0.17 10.79 35.68
C GLY A 180 -1.12 9.69 35.17
N THR A 181 -2.43 9.89 35.30
CA THR A 181 -3.44 9.02 34.69
C THR A 181 -3.83 9.56 33.32
N GLU A 182 -3.78 8.71 32.30
CA GLU A 182 -4.20 9.04 30.95
C GLU A 182 -5.72 8.89 30.86
N ILE A 183 -6.43 10.00 30.69
CA ILE A 183 -7.88 9.97 30.49
C ILE A 183 -8.11 9.83 28.99
N SER A 184 -8.50 8.62 28.57
CA SER A 184 -8.97 8.38 27.22
C SER A 184 -10.40 8.92 27.09
N TYR A 185 -10.57 9.86 26.17
CA TYR A 185 -11.89 10.39 25.85
C TYR A 185 -12.61 9.45 24.88
N ALA A 186 -13.94 9.37 24.99
CA ALA A 186 -14.75 8.75 23.96
C ALA A 186 -14.49 9.45 22.61
N SER A 187 -14.43 8.65 21.54
CA SER A 187 -14.28 9.19 20.18
C SER A 187 -15.39 10.21 19.88
N ILE A 188 -15.00 11.35 19.30
CA ILE A 188 -15.91 12.47 18.97
C ILE A 188 -16.48 12.37 17.55
N GLY A 189 -16.01 11.41 16.76
CA GLY A 189 -16.40 11.22 15.37
C GLY A 189 -15.53 10.18 14.67
N ARG A 190 -15.78 9.98 13.37
CA ARG A 190 -14.99 9.07 12.54
C ARG A 190 -14.67 9.73 11.22
N TYR A 191 -13.42 9.63 10.79
CA TYR A 191 -13.03 9.90 9.42
C TYR A 191 -13.35 8.65 8.60
N ILE A 192 -14.05 8.83 7.47
CA ILE A 192 -14.57 7.73 6.66
C ILE A 192 -14.01 7.88 5.26
N VAL A 193 -13.38 6.83 4.76
CA VAL A 193 -12.86 6.77 3.39
C VAL A 193 -13.11 5.39 2.80
N LYS A 194 -13.32 5.32 1.49
CA LYS A 194 -13.48 4.05 0.79
C LYS A 194 -12.10 3.55 0.35
N PRO A 195 -11.63 2.38 0.84
CA PRO A 195 -10.27 1.94 0.60
C PRO A 195 -10.10 1.22 -0.75
N ASP A 196 -10.74 1.71 -1.81
CA ASP A 196 -10.57 1.15 -3.16
C ASP A 196 -9.10 1.31 -3.61
N PHE A 197 -8.55 0.29 -4.27
CA PHE A 197 -7.16 0.33 -4.76
C PHE A 197 -7.06 0.03 -6.25
N LYS A 198 -5.99 0.54 -6.86
CA LYS A 198 -5.58 0.22 -8.22
C LYS A 198 -4.10 -0.13 -8.25
N ALA A 199 -3.78 -1.37 -8.66
CA ALA A 199 -2.41 -1.82 -8.82
C ALA A 199 -2.11 -2.09 -10.29
N LYS A 200 -0.87 -1.80 -10.69
CA LYS A 200 -0.38 -2.05 -12.05
C LYS A 200 0.60 -3.22 -12.05
N LEU A 201 0.34 -4.22 -12.89
CA LEU A 201 1.26 -5.31 -13.16
C LEU A 201 2.43 -4.81 -14.03
N ARG A 202 3.60 -5.43 -13.82
CA ARG A 202 4.78 -5.15 -14.65
C ARG A 202 4.80 -5.94 -15.96
N ALA A 203 3.87 -6.87 -16.12
CA ALA A 203 3.64 -7.61 -17.36
C ALA A 203 2.14 -7.72 -17.60
N ASP A 204 1.73 -7.66 -18.86
CA ASP A 204 0.35 -7.89 -19.26
C ASP A 204 0.05 -9.38 -19.16
N LEU A 205 -0.88 -9.74 -18.27
CA LEU A 205 -1.19 -11.14 -17.96
C LEU A 205 -1.77 -11.85 -19.19
N GLU A 206 -2.70 -11.20 -19.89
CA GLU A 206 -3.39 -11.75 -21.06
C GLU A 206 -2.41 -11.95 -22.20
N GLN A 207 -1.65 -10.90 -22.55
CA GLN A 207 -0.69 -10.97 -23.64
C GLN A 207 0.36 -12.08 -23.43
N GLU A 208 0.87 -12.24 -22.21
CA GLU A 208 1.93 -13.22 -21.93
C GLU A 208 1.41 -14.65 -21.96
N PHE A 209 0.26 -14.93 -21.34
CA PHE A 209 -0.30 -16.29 -21.32
C PHE A 209 -0.91 -16.69 -22.67
N ASP A 210 -1.60 -15.79 -23.37
CA ASP A 210 -2.14 -16.08 -24.71
C ASP A 210 -1.03 -16.37 -25.71
N SER A 211 0.08 -15.60 -25.66
CA SER A 211 1.26 -15.87 -26.48
C SER A 211 1.84 -17.26 -26.19
N LEU A 212 1.94 -17.65 -24.92
CA LEU A 212 2.48 -18.96 -24.54
C LEU A 212 1.56 -20.11 -24.95
N ILE A 213 0.24 -19.93 -24.82
CA ILE A 213 -0.75 -20.90 -25.27
C ILE A 213 -0.64 -21.09 -26.78
N GLY A 214 -0.53 -19.99 -27.55
CA GLY A 214 -0.32 -20.04 -29.00
C GLY A 214 0.98 -20.77 -29.40
N ASP A 215 2.07 -20.53 -28.68
CA ASP A 215 3.33 -21.25 -28.89
C ASP A 215 3.18 -22.75 -28.62
N ALA A 216 2.50 -23.10 -27.53
CA ALA A 216 2.25 -24.49 -27.16
C ALA A 216 1.36 -25.20 -28.19
N ASP A 217 0.29 -24.56 -28.66
CA ASP A 217 -0.58 -25.09 -29.71
C ASP A 217 0.18 -25.33 -31.02
N SER A 218 1.03 -24.39 -31.43
CA SER A 218 1.87 -24.54 -32.62
C SER A 218 2.78 -25.78 -32.53
N ILE A 219 3.43 -25.98 -31.38
CA ILE A 219 4.28 -27.16 -31.13
C ILE A 219 3.45 -28.45 -31.16
N LEU A 220 2.27 -28.45 -30.52
CA LEU A 220 1.39 -29.62 -30.49
C LEU A 220 0.88 -30.00 -31.88
N ILE A 221 0.54 -29.01 -32.71
CA ILE A 221 0.07 -29.23 -34.09
C ILE A 221 1.19 -29.83 -34.95
N ASN A 222 2.40 -29.30 -34.85
CA ASN A 222 3.51 -29.70 -35.72
C ASN A 222 4.20 -31.00 -35.27
N CYS A 223 4.26 -31.28 -33.97
CA CYS A 223 5.12 -32.34 -33.43
C CYS A 223 4.40 -33.53 -32.83
N ARG A 224 3.09 -33.46 -32.59
CA ARG A 224 2.34 -34.62 -32.08
C ARG A 224 2.31 -35.73 -33.13
N GLY A 225 2.77 -36.92 -32.76
CA GLY A 225 2.88 -38.06 -33.67
C GLY A 225 4.02 -37.92 -34.69
N SER A 226 5.04 -37.10 -34.41
CA SER A 226 6.32 -37.21 -35.11
C SER A 226 6.98 -38.55 -34.76
N GLU A 227 7.69 -39.17 -35.72
CA GLU A 227 8.55 -40.33 -35.42
C GLU A 227 9.71 -39.95 -34.49
N ASP A 228 10.17 -38.70 -34.60
CA ASP A 228 11.14 -38.08 -33.70
C ASP A 228 10.55 -36.76 -33.15
N PRO A 229 9.84 -36.82 -32.01
CA PRO A 229 9.28 -35.63 -31.37
C PRO A 229 10.34 -34.63 -30.93
N GLU A 230 11.54 -35.09 -30.55
CA GLU A 230 12.60 -34.23 -30.03
C GLU A 230 13.21 -33.36 -31.13
N GLN A 231 13.52 -33.96 -32.27
CA GLN A 231 13.98 -33.21 -33.44
C GLN A 231 12.89 -32.28 -33.97
N CYS A 232 11.62 -32.70 -33.95
CA CYS A 232 10.52 -31.81 -34.33
C CYS A 232 10.42 -30.57 -33.43
N VAL A 233 10.46 -30.74 -32.10
CA VAL A 233 10.41 -29.62 -31.14
C VAL A 233 11.58 -28.67 -31.37
N LYS A 234 12.77 -29.21 -31.64
CA LYS A 234 13.95 -28.41 -31.97
C LYS A 234 13.75 -27.51 -33.18
N ASP A 235 13.08 -28.03 -34.21
CA ASP A 235 12.89 -27.34 -35.49
C ASP A 235 11.70 -26.37 -35.50
N ASN A 236 10.70 -26.59 -34.62
CA ASN A 236 9.43 -25.86 -34.66
C ASN A 236 9.15 -24.98 -33.43
N LYS A 237 9.92 -25.10 -32.34
CA LYS A 237 9.71 -24.22 -31.18
C LYS A 237 10.13 -22.78 -31.52
N PRO A 238 9.46 -21.77 -30.96
CA PRO A 238 9.97 -20.39 -30.95
C PRO A 238 11.35 -20.26 -30.28
N ASP A 239 12.13 -19.27 -30.71
CA ASP A 239 13.49 -19.02 -30.21
C ASP A 239 13.52 -18.65 -28.72
N HIS A 240 12.50 -17.93 -28.24
CA HIS A 240 12.40 -17.52 -26.83
C HIS A 240 12.04 -18.67 -25.87
N LEU A 241 11.60 -19.82 -26.40
CA LEU A 241 11.33 -21.01 -25.60
C LEU A 241 12.57 -21.90 -25.52
N LYS A 242 13.01 -22.16 -24.29
CA LYS A 242 13.99 -23.21 -24.00
C LYS A 242 13.24 -24.47 -23.64
N TYR A 243 13.79 -25.63 -23.99
CA TYR A 243 13.19 -26.91 -23.61
C TYR A 243 14.24 -27.91 -23.13
N THR A 244 13.79 -28.87 -22.33
CA THR A 244 14.53 -30.06 -21.94
C THR A 244 13.59 -31.28 -21.99
N ARG A 245 14.15 -32.48 -22.13
CA ARG A 245 13.38 -33.72 -22.01
C ARG A 245 13.04 -33.98 -20.55
N GLY A 246 11.78 -34.33 -20.28
CA GLY A 246 11.31 -34.69 -18.94
C GLY A 246 11.78 -36.09 -18.51
N THR A 247 11.61 -36.39 -17.23
CA THR A 247 11.97 -37.71 -16.65
C THR A 247 11.07 -38.84 -17.12
N ALA A 248 9.80 -38.54 -17.42
CA ALA A 248 8.90 -39.49 -18.05
C ALA A 248 8.95 -39.36 -19.58
N ASP A 249 8.86 -40.51 -20.25
CA ASP A 249 8.89 -40.57 -21.70
C ASP A 249 7.83 -39.67 -22.34
N ASN A 250 8.22 -39.01 -23.43
CA ASN A 250 7.37 -38.16 -24.26
C ASN A 250 6.95 -36.83 -23.62
N PHE A 251 7.49 -36.44 -22.48
CA PHE A 251 7.31 -35.10 -21.93
C PHE A 251 8.47 -34.17 -22.29
N PHE A 252 8.11 -32.96 -22.70
CA PHE A 252 9.04 -31.87 -22.95
C PHE A 252 8.72 -30.71 -22.01
N LEU A 253 9.73 -30.27 -21.26
CA LEU A 253 9.63 -29.21 -20.26
C LEU A 253 10.06 -27.90 -20.92
N PHE A 254 9.19 -26.90 -20.93
CA PHE A 254 9.42 -25.61 -21.56
C PHE A 254 9.60 -24.51 -20.53
N ASN A 255 10.55 -23.63 -20.79
CA ASN A 255 10.85 -22.45 -20.00
C ASN A 255 10.94 -21.21 -20.89
N LYS A 256 10.17 -20.15 -20.56
CA LYS A 256 10.31 -18.80 -21.12
C LYS A 256 10.76 -17.87 -20.00
N THR A 257 11.94 -17.25 -20.13
CA THR A 257 12.40 -16.22 -19.18
C THR A 257 12.34 -14.87 -19.88
N THR A 258 11.63 -13.91 -19.28
CA THR A 258 11.52 -12.55 -19.81
C THR A 258 12.56 -11.61 -19.18
N SER A 259 12.70 -10.41 -19.72
CA SER A 259 13.50 -9.35 -19.10
C SER A 259 12.78 -8.65 -17.93
N THR A 260 11.50 -8.96 -17.70
CA THR A 260 10.71 -8.34 -16.63
C THR A 260 11.18 -8.86 -15.28
N MET A 261 11.63 -7.94 -14.42
CA MET A 261 12.09 -8.25 -13.06
C MET A 261 10.98 -7.92 -12.05
N LEU A 262 10.66 -8.89 -11.20
CA LEU A 262 9.67 -8.77 -10.13
C LEU A 262 10.34 -8.99 -8.77
N LEU A 263 9.81 -8.37 -7.73
CA LEU A 263 10.24 -8.65 -6.36
C LEU A 263 9.61 -9.94 -5.87
N ASP A 264 10.43 -10.83 -5.32
CA ASP A 264 9.94 -12.00 -4.62
C ASP A 264 9.67 -11.71 -3.13
N LYS A 265 9.18 -12.72 -2.41
CA LYS A 265 8.90 -12.65 -0.96
C LYS A 265 10.11 -12.28 -0.08
N ASN A 266 11.34 -12.43 -0.58
CA ASN A 266 12.57 -12.05 0.10
C ASN A 266 13.07 -10.66 -0.32
N MET A 267 12.29 -9.92 -1.11
CA MET A 267 12.65 -8.64 -1.72
C MET A 267 13.81 -8.77 -2.72
N GLU A 268 14.01 -9.95 -3.31
CA GLU A 268 15.00 -10.17 -4.36
C GLU A 268 14.37 -9.98 -5.73
N LEU A 269 15.07 -9.28 -6.63
CA LEU A 269 14.64 -9.16 -8.01
C LEU A 269 14.85 -10.48 -8.74
N LYS A 270 13.76 -11.06 -9.24
CA LYS A 270 13.78 -12.28 -10.04
C LYS A 270 13.21 -12.04 -11.44
N PRO A 271 13.81 -12.63 -12.48
CA PRO A 271 13.24 -12.57 -13.81
C PRO A 271 11.99 -13.44 -13.88
N LEU A 272 10.93 -12.90 -14.48
CA LEU A 272 9.68 -13.61 -14.67
C LEU A 272 9.90 -14.80 -15.62
N THR A 273 9.70 -16.01 -15.08
CA THR A 273 9.95 -17.28 -15.77
C THR A 273 8.69 -18.12 -15.81
N TYR A 274 8.23 -18.44 -17.01
CA TYR A 274 7.07 -19.29 -17.27
C TYR A 274 7.52 -20.72 -17.48
N ARG A 275 6.82 -21.67 -16.84
CA ARG A 275 7.17 -23.09 -16.88
C ARG A 275 5.96 -23.96 -17.21
N PHE A 276 6.04 -24.73 -18.28
CA PHE A 276 4.99 -25.68 -18.64
C PHE A 276 5.56 -26.94 -19.29
N ALA A 277 4.78 -28.00 -19.35
CA ALA A 277 5.16 -29.27 -19.95
C ALA A 277 4.14 -29.70 -20.99
N LEU A 278 4.64 -30.24 -22.10
CA LEU A 278 3.82 -30.82 -23.16
C LEU A 278 4.11 -32.32 -23.30
N PHE A 279 3.05 -33.09 -23.49
CA PHE A 279 3.11 -34.51 -23.82
C PHE A 279 3.03 -34.73 -25.33
N LEU A 280 4.09 -35.26 -25.93
CA LEU A 280 4.25 -35.46 -27.37
C LEU A 280 4.61 -36.93 -27.66
N PRO A 281 3.62 -37.85 -27.67
CA PRO A 281 3.89 -39.25 -27.95
C PRO A 281 4.31 -39.43 -29.43
N PRO A 282 5.26 -40.33 -29.71
CA PRO A 282 5.56 -40.74 -31.08
C PRO A 282 4.36 -41.48 -31.69
N LYS A 283 4.35 -41.55 -33.03
CA LYS A 283 3.34 -42.28 -33.80
C LYS A 283 3.34 -43.79 -33.54
#